data_AF-A0AAD0YCY4-F1
#
_entry.id   AF-A0AAD0YCY4-F1
#
_cell.length_a   1.000
_cell.length_b   1.000
_cell.length_c   1.000
_cell.angle_alpha   90.00
_cell.angle_beta   90.00
_cell.angle_gamma   90.00
#
_symmetry.space_group_name_H-M   'P 1'
#
loop_
_entity.id
_entity.type
_entity.pdbx_description
1 polymer ?
#
loop_
_entity_poly.entity_id
_entity_poly.type
_entity_poly.pdbx_seq_one_letter_code
_entity_poly.pdbx_strand_id
1 'polypeptide(L)'
;MKKSLKIINSAFIKFLQLISYFYIKLKLMKDNSINSPFYIQIQKEINRIERKTKKYILLFYFIRVIQIVFTATITIVSGIGEIEDINKTKIALILGAVATAITAFDTLFQTDNKKNTYKLVLFELRSIRAELVYYYIKNNVIDGTILETLFNKYQKANDYARDLITTDFDSNNQTEKNNY
;
A
#
# COMPACT_ATOMS: atom_id res chain seq x y z
N MET A 1 37.30 -29.62 -2.36
CA MET A 1 36.21 -28.73 -2.82
C MET A 1 34.82 -29.39 -2.91
N LYS A 2 34.63 -30.57 -3.51
CA LYS A 2 33.29 -31.18 -3.72
C LYS A 2 32.46 -31.46 -2.45
N LYS A 3 33.09 -31.71 -1.29
CA LYS A 3 32.40 -32.04 -0.03
C LYS A 3 31.72 -30.83 0.63
N SER A 4 32.34 -29.64 0.52
CA SER A 4 31.79 -28.37 1.03
C SER A 4 30.57 -27.92 0.24
N LEU A 5 30.59 -28.04 -1.09
CA LEU A 5 29.45 -27.73 -1.96
C LEU A 5 28.21 -28.60 -1.67
N LYS A 6 28.42 -29.87 -1.30
CA LYS A 6 27.34 -30.81 -0.97
C LYS A 6 26.66 -30.47 0.36
N ILE A 7 27.41 -29.97 1.33
CA ILE A 7 26.90 -29.51 2.63
C ILE A 7 26.09 -28.22 2.47
N ILE A 8 26.59 -27.27 1.66
CA ILE A 8 25.88 -26.02 1.37
C ILE A 8 24.56 -26.29 0.65
N ASN A 9 24.55 -27.17 -0.37
CA ASN A 9 23.31 -27.57 -1.04
C ASN A 9 22.32 -28.27 -0.09
N SER A 10 22.79 -29.13 0.81
CA SER A 10 21.93 -29.80 1.79
C SER A 10 21.31 -28.80 2.78
N ALA A 11 22.09 -27.83 3.26
CA ALA A 11 21.59 -26.78 4.15
C ALA A 11 20.58 -25.88 3.44
N PHE A 12 20.81 -25.52 2.17
CA PHE A 12 19.91 -24.71 1.37
C PHE A 12 18.58 -25.42 1.08
N ILE A 13 18.63 -26.73 0.77
CA ILE A 13 17.41 -27.54 0.60
C ILE A 13 16.61 -27.63 1.90
N LYS A 14 17.27 -27.84 3.04
CA LYS A 14 16.60 -27.82 4.36
C LYS A 14 16.00 -26.47 4.69
N PHE A 15 16.67 -25.37 4.33
CA PHE A 15 16.15 -24.02 4.51
C PHE A 15 14.92 -23.74 3.64
N LEU A 16 14.95 -24.16 2.36
CA LEU A 16 13.79 -24.11 1.46
C LEU A 16 12.62 -24.97 1.95
N GLN A 17 12.90 -26.17 2.48
CA GLN A 17 11.89 -27.01 3.12
C GLN A 17 11.31 -26.36 4.38
N LEU A 18 12.13 -25.67 5.18
CA LEU A 18 11.68 -24.94 6.36
C LEU A 18 10.76 -23.77 5.97
N ILE A 19 11.13 -22.99 4.94
CA ILE A 19 10.31 -21.91 4.40
C ILE A 19 9.00 -22.46 3.82
N SER A 20 9.06 -23.55 3.06
CA SER A 20 7.89 -24.19 2.47
C SER A 20 6.96 -24.75 3.55
N TYR A 21 7.50 -25.42 4.57
CA TYR A 21 6.76 -25.90 5.73
C TYR A 21 6.13 -24.75 6.50
N PHE A 22 6.87 -23.65 6.73
CA PHE A 22 6.34 -22.47 7.41
C PHE A 22 5.22 -21.82 6.59
N TYR A 23 5.37 -21.72 5.27
CA TYR A 23 4.36 -21.18 4.36
C TYR A 23 3.10 -22.05 4.29
N ILE A 24 3.26 -23.37 4.19
CA ILE A 24 2.15 -24.35 4.18
C ILE A 24 1.44 -24.35 5.53
N LYS A 25 2.18 -24.30 6.65
CA LYS A 25 1.63 -24.21 8.00
C LYS A 25 0.92 -22.88 8.25
N LEU A 26 1.44 -21.76 7.74
CA LEU A 26 0.74 -20.46 7.72
C LEU A 26 -0.55 -20.52 6.90
N LYS A 27 -0.52 -21.22 5.77
CA LYS A 27 -1.69 -21.40 4.89
C LYS A 27 -2.73 -22.35 5.49
N LEU A 28 -2.33 -23.37 6.24
CA LEU A 28 -3.23 -24.27 6.99
C LEU A 28 -3.81 -23.60 8.25
N MET A 29 -3.06 -22.72 8.90
CA MET A 29 -3.57 -21.89 10.01
C MET A 29 -4.52 -20.77 9.56
N LYS A 30 -4.64 -20.54 8.25
CA LYS A 30 -5.48 -19.50 7.66
C LYS A 30 -6.96 -19.64 8.01
N ASP A 31 -7.43 -20.85 8.34
CA ASP A 31 -8.87 -21.06 8.45
C ASP A 31 -9.45 -21.29 9.85
N ASN A 32 -8.79 -21.84 10.89
CA ASN A 32 -9.54 -22.18 12.14
C ASN A 32 -8.81 -22.26 13.51
N SER A 33 -7.54 -21.86 13.69
CA SER A 33 -6.81 -22.23 14.94
C SER A 33 -6.56 -21.15 16.00
N ILE A 34 -6.65 -19.84 15.69
CA ILE A 34 -6.35 -18.77 16.66
C ILE A 34 -7.60 -17.93 16.92
N ASN A 35 -8.34 -18.29 17.97
CA ASN A 35 -9.53 -17.57 18.45
C ASN A 35 -9.19 -16.37 19.37
N SER A 36 -8.01 -15.76 19.20
CA SER A 36 -7.65 -14.56 19.94
C SER A 36 -8.42 -13.35 19.38
N PRO A 37 -9.13 -12.56 20.22
CA PRO A 37 -9.81 -11.33 19.78
C PRO A 37 -8.87 -10.37 19.06
N PHE A 38 -7.61 -10.29 19.50
CA PHE A 38 -6.58 -9.43 18.91
C PHE A 38 -6.17 -9.91 17.51
N TYR A 39 -6.05 -11.23 17.30
CA TYR A 39 -5.76 -11.79 15.98
C TYR A 39 -6.88 -11.49 14.97
N ILE A 40 -8.14 -11.65 15.40
CA ILE A 40 -9.31 -11.34 14.56
C ILE A 40 -9.35 -9.85 14.22
N GLN A 41 -9.05 -8.97 15.18
CA GLN A 41 -8.99 -7.53 14.97
C GLN A 41 -7.92 -7.15 13.94
N ILE A 42 -6.69 -7.64 14.10
CA ILE A 42 -5.61 -7.41 13.13
C ILE A 42 -6.03 -7.92 11.74
N GLN A 43 -6.65 -9.10 11.65
CA GLN A 43 -7.07 -9.66 10.37
C GLN A 43 -8.15 -8.81 9.68
N LYS A 44 -9.13 -8.28 10.44
CA LYS A 44 -10.14 -7.35 9.93
C LYS A 44 -9.49 -6.07 9.40
N GLU A 45 -8.50 -5.54 10.10
CA GLU A 45 -7.80 -4.32 9.66
C GLU A 45 -6.91 -4.54 8.45
N ILE A 46 -6.18 -5.65 8.39
CA ILE A 46 -5.45 -6.06 7.19
C ILE A 46 -6.40 -6.09 6.00
N ASN A 47 -7.57 -6.71 6.14
CA ASN A 47 -8.56 -6.77 5.06
C ASN A 47 -9.07 -5.38 4.65
N ARG A 48 -9.31 -4.49 5.62
CA ARG A 48 -9.73 -3.10 5.37
C ARG A 48 -8.66 -2.30 4.62
N ILE A 49 -7.42 -2.34 5.10
CA ILE A 49 -6.27 -1.64 4.52
C ILE A 49 -5.91 -2.22 3.15
N GLU A 50 -6.02 -3.54 2.95
CA GLU A 50 -5.77 -4.17 1.66
C GLU A 50 -6.73 -3.68 0.57
N ARG A 51 -8.02 -3.55 0.89
CA ARG A 51 -9.01 -2.98 -0.04
C ARG A 51 -8.65 -1.54 -0.43
N LYS A 52 -8.28 -0.72 0.57
CA LYS A 52 -7.84 0.67 0.32
C LYS A 52 -6.58 0.71 -0.53
N THR A 53 -5.57 -0.10 -0.20
CA THR A 53 -4.32 -0.23 -0.94
C THR A 53 -4.59 -0.52 -2.42
N LYS A 54 -5.42 -1.52 -2.71
CA LYS A 54 -5.80 -1.87 -4.10
C LYS A 54 -6.49 -0.70 -4.80
N LYS A 55 -7.40 0.00 -4.13
CA LYS A 55 -8.09 1.17 -4.69
C LYS A 55 -7.12 2.29 -5.06
N TYR A 56 -6.19 2.64 -4.18
CA TYR A 56 -5.22 3.71 -4.45
C TYR A 56 -4.16 3.31 -5.49
N ILE A 57 -3.74 2.03 -5.52
CA ILE A 57 -2.89 1.52 -6.62
C ILE A 57 -3.61 1.67 -7.96
N LEU A 58 -4.88 1.25 -8.02
CA LEU A 58 -5.67 1.35 -9.25
C LEU A 58 -5.87 2.80 -9.67
N LEU A 59 -6.23 3.68 -8.73
CA LEU A 59 -6.39 5.11 -8.98
C LEU A 59 -5.11 5.75 -9.53
N PHE A 60 -3.96 5.46 -8.90
CA PHE A 60 -2.65 5.96 -9.34
C PHE A 60 -2.35 5.56 -10.79
N TYR A 61 -2.50 4.28 -11.12
CA TYR A 61 -2.24 3.81 -12.49
C TYR A 61 -3.26 4.34 -13.49
N PHE A 62 -4.52 4.49 -13.08
CA PHE A 62 -5.57 5.05 -13.92
C PHE A 62 -5.26 6.51 -14.31
N ILE A 63 -4.91 7.35 -13.33
CA ILE A 63 -4.49 8.74 -13.57
C ILE A 63 -3.28 8.76 -14.51
N ARG A 64 -2.29 7.89 -14.27
CA ARG A 64 -1.06 7.85 -15.09
C ARG A 64 -1.33 7.48 -16.54
N VAL A 65 -2.17 6.47 -16.78
CA VAL A 65 -2.57 6.06 -18.14
C VAL A 65 -3.29 7.20 -18.83
N ILE A 66 -4.22 7.87 -18.15
CA ILE A 66 -4.96 9.00 -18.72
C ILE A 66 -4.02 10.15 -19.08
N GLN A 67 -3.09 10.52 -18.19
CA GLN A 67 -2.10 11.57 -18.48
C GLN A 67 -1.28 11.24 -19.74
N ILE A 68 -0.81 9.99 -19.88
CA ILE A 68 -0.06 9.53 -21.06
C ILE A 68 -0.91 9.69 -22.34
N VAL A 69 -2.18 9.26 -22.29
CA VAL A 69 -3.08 9.35 -23.45
C VAL A 69 -3.34 10.82 -23.84
N PHE A 70 -3.60 11.71 -22.88
CA PHE A 70 -3.77 13.13 -23.17
C PHE A 70 -2.50 13.75 -23.76
N THR A 71 -1.33 13.51 -23.15
CA THR A 71 -0.06 14.04 -23.66
C THR A 71 0.21 13.53 -25.08
N ALA A 72 0.05 12.23 -25.34
CA ALA A 72 0.22 11.67 -26.68
C ALA A 72 -0.74 12.30 -27.70
N THR A 73 -2.00 12.50 -27.32
CA THR A 73 -3.01 13.11 -28.19
C THR A 73 -2.67 14.57 -28.50
N ILE A 74 -2.25 15.34 -27.49
CA ILE A 74 -1.79 16.72 -27.67
C ILE A 74 -0.59 16.75 -28.62
N THR A 75 0.40 15.88 -28.44
CA THR A 75 1.57 15.79 -29.32
C THR A 75 1.17 15.50 -30.77
N ILE A 76 0.22 14.58 -31.01
CA ILE A 76 -0.26 14.27 -32.36
C ILE A 76 -0.99 15.47 -32.98
N VAL A 77 -1.92 16.09 -32.24
CA VAL A 77 -2.73 17.21 -32.72
C VAL A 77 -1.86 18.44 -33.01
N SER A 78 -0.85 18.70 -32.17
CA SER A 78 0.05 19.85 -32.30
C SER A 78 1.23 19.61 -33.25
N GLY A 79 1.68 18.37 -33.42
CA GLY A 79 2.94 18.05 -34.11
C GLY A 79 2.80 17.45 -35.51
N ILE A 80 1.67 16.83 -35.86
CA ILE A 80 1.52 16.11 -37.14
C ILE A 80 0.78 16.94 -38.22
N GLY A 81 0.17 18.08 -37.86
CA GLY A 81 -0.47 18.97 -38.82
C GLY A 81 0.06 20.39 -38.74
N GLU A 82 0.15 21.09 -39.88
CA GLU A 82 0.33 22.54 -39.89
C GLU A 82 -0.73 23.19 -38.98
N ILE A 83 -0.27 24.00 -38.02
CA ILE A 83 -1.08 24.60 -36.93
C ILE A 83 -1.97 25.76 -37.46
N GLU A 84 -2.04 25.95 -38.77
CA GLU A 84 -2.84 27.01 -39.39
C GLU A 84 -4.36 26.80 -39.20
N ASP A 85 -4.79 25.60 -38.83
CA ASP A 85 -6.19 25.30 -38.55
C ASP A 85 -6.59 25.66 -37.10
N ILE A 86 -7.35 26.75 -36.95
CA ILE A 86 -7.92 27.26 -35.69
C ILE A 86 -8.61 26.16 -34.87
N ASN A 87 -9.22 25.16 -35.51
CA ASN A 87 -9.91 24.08 -34.81
C ASN A 87 -8.93 23.15 -34.09
N LYS A 88 -7.77 22.84 -34.70
CA LYS A 88 -6.73 22.02 -34.06
C LYS A 88 -6.15 22.72 -32.83
N THR A 89 -5.94 24.03 -32.93
CA THR A 89 -5.47 24.85 -31.81
C THR A 89 -6.45 24.86 -30.63
N LYS A 90 -7.77 25.01 -30.90
CA LYS A 90 -8.80 24.92 -29.86
C LYS A 90 -8.83 23.55 -29.18
N ILE A 91 -8.73 22.47 -29.96
CA ILE A 91 -8.72 21.10 -29.43
C ILE A 91 -7.48 20.88 -28.54
N ALA A 92 -6.29 21.28 -28.99
CA ALA A 92 -5.06 21.17 -28.20
C ALA A 92 -5.15 21.93 -26.87
N LEU A 93 -5.72 23.14 -26.87
CA LEU A 93 -5.93 23.93 -25.66
C LEU A 93 -6.90 23.26 -24.67
N ILE A 94 -8.01 22.70 -25.16
CA ILE A 94 -8.97 21.96 -24.31
C ILE A 94 -8.30 20.74 -23.70
N LEU A 95 -7.57 19.95 -24.50
CA LEU A 95 -6.86 18.77 -24.02
C LEU A 95 -5.77 19.16 -22.99
N GLY A 96 -5.05 20.25 -23.22
CA GLY A 96 -4.06 20.79 -22.29
C GLY A 96 -4.67 21.24 -20.96
N ALA A 97 -5.82 21.92 -20.99
CA ALA A 97 -6.54 22.32 -19.79
C ALA A 97 -7.02 21.10 -18.97
N VAL A 98 -7.56 20.08 -19.64
CA VAL A 98 -7.98 18.83 -18.98
C VAL A 98 -6.80 18.09 -18.37
N ALA A 99 -5.68 17.97 -19.10
CA ALA A 99 -4.46 17.34 -18.58
C ALA A 99 -3.91 18.10 -17.35
N THR A 100 -3.99 19.43 -17.36
CA THR A 100 -3.60 20.28 -16.22
C THR A 100 -4.50 20.05 -15.02
N ALA A 101 -5.83 20.00 -15.21
CA ALA A 101 -6.78 19.73 -14.14
C ALA A 101 -6.54 18.35 -13.50
N ILE A 102 -6.29 17.32 -14.30
CA ILE A 102 -5.97 15.96 -13.82
C ILE A 102 -4.67 15.96 -13.02
N THR A 103 -3.66 16.68 -13.47
CA THR A 103 -2.35 16.78 -12.79
C THR A 103 -2.45 17.56 -11.49
N ALA A 104 -3.24 18.63 -11.46
CA ALA A 104 -3.54 19.38 -10.24
C ALA A 104 -4.29 18.51 -9.23
N PHE A 105 -5.26 17.72 -9.68
CA PHE A 105 -5.96 16.74 -8.85
C PHE A 105 -4.97 15.71 -8.26
N ASP A 106 -4.11 15.11 -9.08
CA ASP A 106 -3.13 14.13 -8.59
C ASP A 106 -2.19 14.72 -7.54
N THR A 107 -1.72 15.94 -7.78
CA THR A 107 -0.86 16.70 -6.85
C THR A 107 -1.59 17.01 -5.55
N LEU A 108 -2.82 17.50 -5.62
CA LEU A 108 -3.61 17.89 -4.45
C LEU A 108 -3.96 16.69 -3.57
N PHE A 109 -4.34 15.57 -4.20
CA PHE A 109 -4.73 14.37 -3.47
C PHE A 109 -3.55 13.45 -3.13
N GLN A 110 -2.34 13.79 -3.59
CA GLN A 110 -1.09 13.06 -3.36
C GLN A 110 -1.26 11.54 -3.50
N THR A 111 -1.83 11.09 -4.63
CA THR A 111 -2.29 9.71 -4.76
C THR A 111 -1.16 8.68 -4.62
N ASP A 112 0.07 9.05 -5.03
CA ASP A 112 1.28 8.23 -4.85
C ASP A 112 1.65 8.05 -3.38
N ASN A 113 1.64 9.14 -2.60
CA ASN A 113 1.93 9.09 -1.16
C ASN A 113 0.91 8.18 -0.47
N LYS A 114 -0.38 8.35 -0.75
CA LYS A 114 -1.44 7.48 -0.21
C LYS A 114 -1.22 6.01 -0.58
N LYS A 115 -0.91 5.73 -1.85
CA LYS A 115 -0.60 4.37 -2.34
C LYS A 115 0.54 3.74 -1.54
N ASN A 116 1.63 4.47 -1.33
CA ASN A 116 2.84 3.96 -0.66
C ASN A 116 2.62 3.79 0.85
N THR A 117 1.95 4.74 1.49
CA THR A 117 1.58 4.65 2.92
C THR A 117 0.71 3.43 3.20
N TYR A 118 -0.36 3.21 2.41
CA TYR A 118 -1.22 2.04 2.61
C TYR A 118 -0.46 0.71 2.41
N LYS A 119 0.49 0.67 1.46
CA LYS A 119 1.37 -0.51 1.30
C LYS A 119 2.25 -0.75 2.53
N LEU A 120 2.84 0.31 3.09
CA LEU A 120 3.70 0.22 4.26
C LEU A 120 2.91 -0.28 5.48
N VAL A 121 1.77 0.34 5.78
CA VAL A 121 0.88 -0.07 6.88
C VAL A 121 0.44 -1.52 6.71
N LEU A 122 0.08 -1.93 5.49
CA LEU A 122 -0.30 -3.32 5.22
C LEU A 122 0.86 -4.30 5.49
N PHE A 123 2.09 -3.91 5.19
CA PHE A 123 3.28 -4.70 5.48
C PHE A 123 3.49 -4.82 6.99
N GLU A 124 3.40 -3.73 7.74
CA GLU A 124 3.53 -3.73 9.20
C GLU A 124 2.47 -4.62 9.87
N LEU A 125 1.20 -4.45 9.52
CA LEU A 125 0.11 -5.28 10.07
C LEU A 125 0.32 -6.77 9.76
N ARG A 126 0.81 -7.10 8.55
CA ARG A 126 1.15 -8.49 8.19
C ARG A 126 2.32 -9.03 9.00
N SER A 127 3.31 -8.19 9.31
CA SER A 127 4.42 -8.53 10.20
C SER A 127 3.93 -8.82 11.61
N ILE A 128 3.10 -7.95 12.18
CA ILE A 128 2.52 -8.12 13.53
C ILE A 128 1.72 -9.43 13.59
N ARG A 129 0.89 -9.71 12.58
CA ARG A 129 0.16 -10.97 12.50
C ARG A 129 1.11 -12.18 12.45
N ALA A 130 2.18 -12.11 11.66
CA ALA A 130 3.16 -13.20 11.56
C ALA A 130 3.91 -13.42 12.87
N GLU A 131 4.29 -12.35 13.58
CA GLU A 131 4.90 -12.42 14.91
C GLU A 131 3.93 -13.06 15.93
N LEU A 132 2.66 -12.64 15.93
CA LEU A 132 1.63 -13.23 16.80
C LEU A 132 1.47 -14.73 16.57
N VAL A 133 1.37 -15.14 15.30
CA VAL A 133 1.30 -16.56 14.92
C VAL A 133 2.56 -17.31 15.35
N TYR A 134 3.74 -16.72 15.18
CA TYR A 134 5.00 -17.31 15.60
C TYR A 134 5.04 -17.56 17.11
N TYR A 135 4.69 -16.56 17.93
CA TYR A 135 4.67 -16.72 19.38
C TYR A 135 3.63 -17.73 19.83
N TYR A 136 2.46 -17.74 19.20
CA TYR A 136 1.43 -18.74 19.46
C TYR A 136 1.92 -20.17 19.15
N ILE A 137 2.57 -20.38 18.01
CA ILE A 137 3.16 -21.70 17.65
C ILE A 137 4.29 -22.10 18.60
N LYS A 138 5.14 -21.14 19.00
CA LYS A 138 6.34 -21.42 19.79
C LYS A 138 6.02 -21.78 21.24
N ASN A 139 5.07 -21.06 21.85
CA ASN A 139 4.83 -21.12 23.28
C ASN A 139 3.48 -21.75 23.64
N ASN A 140 2.61 -22.06 22.65
CA ASN A 140 1.20 -22.47 22.82
C ASN A 140 0.31 -21.50 23.62
N VAL A 141 0.89 -20.43 24.17
CA VAL A 141 0.25 -19.36 24.93
C VAL A 141 0.91 -18.04 24.54
N ILE A 142 0.11 -16.98 24.43
CA ILE A 142 0.62 -15.62 24.23
C ILE A 142 0.78 -15.00 25.62
N ASP A 143 2.02 -14.79 26.04
CA ASP A 143 2.33 -14.08 27.28
C ASP A 143 1.86 -12.61 27.20
N GLY A 144 1.44 -12.05 28.34
CA GLY A 144 0.92 -10.67 28.43
C GLY A 144 1.94 -9.63 27.99
N THR A 145 3.22 -9.84 28.27
CA THR A 145 4.32 -8.93 27.86
C THR A 145 4.52 -8.91 26.33
N ILE A 146 4.36 -10.07 25.69
CA ILE A 146 4.44 -10.23 24.24
C ILE A 146 3.20 -9.63 23.57
N LEU A 147 2.04 -9.80 24.19
CA LEU A 147 0.79 -9.19 23.71
C LEU A 147 0.87 -7.67 23.76
N GLU A 148 1.37 -7.09 24.85
CA GLU A 148 1.53 -5.64 25.02
C GLU A 148 2.51 -5.06 23.99
N THR A 149 3.65 -5.72 23.76
CA THR A 149 4.61 -5.27 22.75
C THR A 149 4.04 -5.32 21.33
N LEU A 150 3.29 -6.37 20.98
CA LEU A 150 2.59 -6.45 19.69
C LEU A 150 1.46 -5.42 19.58
N PHE A 151 0.75 -5.14 20.67
CA PHE A 151 -0.30 -4.13 20.72
C PHE A 151 0.28 -2.72 20.54
N ASN A 152 1.42 -2.41 21.15
CA ASN A 152 2.12 -1.15 20.96
C ASN A 152 2.62 -0.96 19.52
N LYS A 153 3.16 -2.02 18.89
CA LYS A 153 3.50 -1.99 17.45
C LYS A 153 2.26 -1.73 16.59
N TYR A 154 1.15 -2.37 16.93
CA TYR A 154 -0.13 -2.20 16.24
C TYR A 154 -0.68 -0.77 16.38
N GLN A 155 -0.64 -0.18 17.59
CA GLN A 155 -1.02 1.22 17.78
C GLN A 155 -0.16 2.14 16.93
N LYS A 156 1.17 1.98 16.93
CA LYS A 156 2.07 2.78 16.10
C LYS A 156 1.75 2.67 14.61
N ALA A 157 1.49 1.46 14.10
CA ALA A 157 1.11 1.26 12.70
C ALA A 157 -0.23 1.94 12.36
N ASN A 158 -1.19 1.94 13.31
CA ASN A 158 -2.47 2.61 13.15
C ASN A 158 -2.39 4.13 13.30
N ASP A 159 -1.57 4.64 14.20
CA ASP A 159 -1.31 6.07 14.35
C ASP A 159 -0.57 6.59 13.12
N TYR A 160 0.41 5.86 12.59
CA TYR A 160 1.05 6.19 11.32
C TYR A 160 0.05 6.21 10.15
N ALA A 161 -0.84 5.22 10.09
CA ALA A 161 -1.92 5.24 9.11
C ALA A 161 -2.84 6.44 9.31
N ARG A 162 -3.20 6.77 10.55
CA ARG A 162 -4.12 7.86 10.89
C ARG A 162 -3.51 9.22 10.65
N ASP A 163 -2.30 9.51 11.12
CA ASP A 163 -1.66 10.81 10.97
C ASP A 163 -1.45 11.17 9.50
N LEU A 164 -1.14 10.20 8.65
CA LEU A 164 -0.96 10.40 7.21
C LEU A 164 -2.26 10.40 6.39
N ILE A 165 -3.38 9.98 6.99
CA ILE A 165 -4.72 10.02 6.37
C ILE A 165 -5.54 11.23 6.91
N THR A 166 -5.22 11.73 8.11
CA THR A 166 -5.96 12.79 8.80
C THR A 166 -5.31 14.18 8.60
N THR A 167 -4.05 14.24 8.17
CA THR A 167 -3.46 15.51 7.68
C THR A 167 -4.23 16.13 6.52
N ASP A 168 -5.13 15.37 5.86
CA ASP A 168 -6.00 15.86 4.80
C ASP A 168 -7.24 16.64 5.29
N PHE A 169 -7.61 16.57 6.58
CA PHE A 169 -8.83 17.22 7.10
C PHE A 169 -8.57 18.43 8.00
N ASP A 170 -7.45 18.48 8.72
CA ASP A 170 -7.19 19.56 9.68
C ASP A 170 -6.54 20.80 9.05
N SER A 171 -5.91 20.70 7.87
CA SER A 171 -5.39 21.88 7.15
C SER A 171 -6.47 22.73 6.48
N ASN A 172 -7.72 22.25 6.39
CA ASN A 172 -8.86 23.03 5.89
C ASN A 172 -9.66 23.73 6.99
N ASN A 173 -9.48 23.35 8.26
CA ASN A 173 -10.20 23.96 9.40
C ASN A 173 -9.35 24.98 10.19
N GLN A 174 -8.05 25.08 9.92
CA GLN A 174 -7.19 26.11 10.55
C GLN A 174 -7.27 27.47 9.85
N THR A 175 -7.75 27.54 8.61
CA THR A 175 -7.94 28.81 7.88
C THR A 175 -9.25 29.53 8.24
N GLU A 176 -10.24 28.86 8.84
CA GLU A 176 -11.47 29.51 9.31
C GLU A 176 -11.37 30.06 10.75
N LYS A 177 -10.38 29.64 11.55
CA LYS A 177 -10.24 30.08 12.95
C LYS A 177 -9.41 31.34 13.17
N ASN A 178 -8.83 31.93 12.12
CA ASN A 178 -7.99 33.14 12.23
C ASN A 178 -8.63 34.41 11.65
N ASN A 179 -9.94 34.42 11.40
CA ASN A 179 -10.68 35.61 10.92
C ASN A 179 -11.80 36.03 11.90
N TYR A 180 -11.48 36.12 13.18
CA TYR A 180 -12.26 36.89 14.16
C TYR A 180 -11.33 37.66 15.09
#